data_AF-A0A212CGS8-F1
#
_entry.id   AF-A0A212CGS8-F1
#
_cell.length_a   1.000
_cell.length_b   1.000
_cell.length_c   1.000
_cell.angle_alpha   90.00
_cell.angle_beta   90.00
_cell.angle_gamma   90.00
#
_symmetry.space_group_name_H-M   'P 1'
#
loop_
_entity.id
_entity.type
_entity.pdbx_description
1 polymer ?
#
loop_
_entity_poly.entity_id
_entity_poly.type
_entity_poly.pdbx_seq_one_letter_code
_entity_poly.pdbx_strand_id
1 'polypeptide(L)'
;MLNRELTHLSEMSRSGNQVSEYISNTFLDKQNDVEIPSPTQKDREKKKKQQLMTQISGVKKLMHSSSLNNTSISRFGVNTENEDHLAKELEDLNKWGLNIFNVAGYSHNRPLTCIMYAIFQERDLLKTFKISSDTFVTYMMTLEDHYHADVAYHNSLHAADVAQSTHVLLSTPALDAVFTDLEILAAIFAAAIHDVDHPGVSNQFLINTNSELALMYNDESVLENHHLAVGFKLLQEEHCDIFQNLTKKQRQTLRKMVIDMVLATDMSKHMSLLADLKTMVETKKVTSSGVLLLDNYTDRIQVGFIDYIVHPLWETWADLVQPDAQDILDTLEDNRNWYQSMIPQSPSPPLDEQNRDCQGLMEKFQFELTLEEEDSEGPEKDGEGHSYFGSTKTLCVIDPENRGPLGETEVDITTEDKSPIDT
;
A
#
# COMPACT_ATOMS: atom_id res chain seq x y z
N MET A 1 18.83 -5.37 -2.16
CA MET A 1 19.17 -5.21 -0.74
C MET A 1 18.20 -6.01 0.11
N LEU A 2 16.91 -5.66 0.12
CA LEU A 2 15.82 -6.35 0.83
C LEU A 2 15.84 -7.90 0.78
N ASN A 3 15.98 -8.54 -0.37
CA ASN A 3 16.07 -10.02 -0.44
C ASN A 3 17.20 -10.61 0.44
N ARG A 4 18.31 -9.89 0.64
CA ARG A 4 19.42 -10.32 1.52
C ARG A 4 19.05 -10.18 2.99
N GLU A 5 18.30 -9.15 3.36
CA GLU A 5 17.78 -8.93 4.71
C GLU A 5 16.69 -9.93 5.08
N LEU A 6 15.81 -10.26 4.13
CA LEU A 6 14.80 -11.31 4.28
C LEU A 6 15.43 -12.71 4.40
N THR A 7 16.45 -13.02 3.58
CA THR A 7 17.26 -14.24 3.77
C THR A 7 17.90 -14.28 5.16
N HIS A 8 18.53 -13.19 5.61
CA HIS A 8 19.13 -13.12 6.94
C HIS A 8 18.11 -13.31 8.07
N LEU A 9 16.94 -12.66 8.00
CA LEU A 9 15.83 -12.88 8.93
C LEU A 9 15.35 -14.33 8.92
N SER A 10 15.27 -14.94 7.74
CA SER A 10 14.89 -16.35 7.59
C SER A 10 15.90 -17.31 8.23
N GLU A 11 17.19 -16.96 8.24
CA GLU A 11 18.26 -17.74 8.86
C GLU A 11 18.35 -17.53 10.38
N MET A 12 17.91 -16.37 10.90
CA MET A 12 17.95 -16.06 12.33
C MET A 12 17.12 -17.01 13.19
N SER A 13 15.94 -17.44 12.73
CA SER A 13 15.09 -18.39 13.45
C SER A 13 13.90 -18.91 12.65
N ARG A 14 13.26 -19.99 13.13
CA ARG A 14 12.04 -20.56 12.52
C ARG A 14 10.90 -19.54 12.33
N SER A 15 10.73 -18.60 13.26
CA SER A 15 9.68 -17.60 13.14
C SER A 15 10.15 -16.33 12.45
N GLY A 16 11.46 -16.05 12.37
CA GLY A 16 12.02 -15.11 11.40
C GLY A 16 11.77 -15.58 9.96
N ASN A 17 11.94 -16.88 9.68
CA ASN A 17 11.54 -17.51 8.41
C ASN A 17 10.06 -17.31 8.09
N GLN A 18 9.14 -17.54 9.03
CA GLN A 18 7.71 -17.31 8.79
C GLN A 18 7.36 -15.82 8.55
N VAL A 19 8.03 -14.89 9.24
CA VAL A 19 7.87 -13.45 9.00
C VAL A 19 8.45 -13.06 7.63
N SER A 20 9.60 -13.61 7.25
CA SER A 20 10.22 -13.43 5.94
C SER A 20 9.34 -13.95 4.81
N GLU A 21 8.72 -15.14 4.96
CA GLU A 21 7.74 -15.67 4.00
C GLU A 21 6.50 -14.78 3.92
N TYR A 22 5.94 -14.36 5.05
CA TYR A 22 4.80 -13.44 5.06
C TYR A 22 5.12 -12.12 4.34
N ILE A 23 6.28 -11.51 4.62
CA ILE A 23 6.70 -10.27 3.97
C ILE A 23 6.90 -10.50 2.47
N SER A 24 7.58 -11.58 2.07
CA SER A 24 7.84 -11.89 0.66
C SER A 24 6.58 -12.26 -0.13
N ASN A 25 5.53 -12.74 0.53
CA ASN A 25 4.26 -13.09 -0.09
C ASN A 25 3.26 -11.92 -0.11
N THR A 26 3.50 -10.86 0.66
CA THR A 26 2.54 -9.76 0.86
C THR A 26 3.06 -8.41 0.38
N PHE A 27 4.36 -8.13 0.52
CA PHE A 27 4.97 -6.81 0.25
C PHE A 27 6.01 -6.80 -0.88
N LEU A 28 6.19 -7.92 -1.58
CA LEU A 28 7.01 -8.02 -2.78
C LEU A 28 6.13 -8.33 -3.98
N ASP A 29 6.38 -7.61 -5.07
CA ASP A 29 5.77 -7.90 -6.37
C ASP A 29 6.32 -9.23 -6.91
N LYS A 30 5.42 -10.19 -7.17
CA LYS A 30 5.79 -11.49 -7.73
C LYS A 30 5.53 -11.47 -9.23
N GLN A 31 6.59 -11.66 -10.01
CA GLN A 31 6.43 -12.07 -11.41
C GLN A 31 5.81 -13.47 -11.41
N ASN A 32 4.49 -13.53 -11.62
CA ASN A 32 3.75 -14.78 -11.76
C ASN A 32 4.16 -15.44 -13.09
N ASP A 33 5.00 -16.47 -13.03
CA ASP A 33 5.20 -17.37 -14.16
C ASP A 33 3.85 -18.02 -14.50
N VAL A 34 3.31 -17.68 -15.68
CA VAL A 34 1.95 -18.07 -16.09
C VAL A 34 1.92 -19.55 -16.50
N GLU A 35 1.89 -20.45 -15.53
CA GLU A 35 1.58 -21.87 -15.76
C GLU A 35 0.11 -22.04 -16.14
N ILE A 36 -0.17 -21.98 -17.45
CA ILE A 36 -1.50 -22.23 -18.02
C ILE A 36 -1.94 -23.67 -17.65
N PRO A 37 -3.01 -23.87 -16.84
CA PRO A 37 -3.47 -25.20 -16.51
C PRO A 37 -4.00 -25.91 -17.76
N SER A 38 -3.47 -27.11 -18.05
CA SER A 38 -3.90 -27.87 -19.23
C SER A 38 -5.40 -28.22 -19.13
N PRO A 39 -6.21 -28.02 -20.19
CA PRO A 39 -7.66 -28.13 -20.09
C PRO A 39 -8.10 -29.60 -19.94
N THR A 40 -8.64 -29.94 -18.77
CA THR A 40 -9.33 -31.21 -18.55
C THR A 40 -10.67 -31.22 -19.31
N GLN A 41 -10.81 -32.14 -20.25
CA GLN A 41 -12.03 -32.28 -21.05
C GLN A 41 -13.17 -32.93 -20.25
N LYS A 42 -14.23 -32.15 -19.97
CA LYS A 42 -15.66 -32.47 -19.73
C LYS A 42 -16.25 -31.46 -18.72
N ASP A 43 -17.45 -30.91 -18.84
CA ASP A 43 -18.54 -31.11 -19.80
C ASP A 43 -19.09 -29.77 -20.31
N ARG A 44 -19.67 -29.74 -21.52
CA ARG A 44 -20.08 -28.49 -22.19
C ARG A 44 -21.53 -28.53 -22.67
N GLU A 45 -22.50 -28.27 -21.79
CA GLU A 45 -23.92 -28.08 -22.17
C GLU A 45 -24.52 -26.76 -21.65
N LYS A 46 -24.64 -25.80 -22.59
CA LYS A 46 -25.73 -24.82 -22.78
C LYS A 46 -26.35 -24.12 -21.53
N LYS A 47 -26.13 -22.80 -21.49
CA LYS A 47 -27.24 -21.83 -21.61
C LYS A 47 -26.77 -20.49 -22.18
N LYS A 48 -27.27 -20.12 -23.36
CA LYS A 48 -27.17 -18.75 -23.87
C LYS A 48 -28.18 -17.86 -23.14
N LYS A 49 -27.70 -16.85 -22.43
CA LYS A 49 -28.36 -15.54 -22.33
C LYS A 49 -27.30 -14.49 -22.62
N GLN A 50 -27.59 -13.54 -23.52
CA GLN A 50 -26.78 -12.34 -23.66
C GLN A 50 -27.05 -11.45 -22.45
N GLN A 51 -26.16 -11.52 -21.47
CA GLN A 51 -26.06 -10.52 -20.41
C GLN A 51 -25.09 -9.47 -20.92
N LEU A 52 -25.53 -8.21 -20.98
CA LEU A 52 -24.66 -7.09 -21.36
C LEU A 52 -23.54 -6.98 -20.33
N MET A 53 -22.32 -6.66 -20.79
CA MET A 53 -21.12 -6.42 -19.95
C MET A 53 -21.25 -5.07 -19.20
N THR A 54 -22.31 -4.92 -18.43
CA THR A 54 -22.69 -3.71 -17.67
C THR A 54 -23.03 -4.04 -16.22
N GLN A 55 -22.76 -5.27 -15.78
CA GLN A 55 -22.88 -5.72 -14.39
C GLN A 55 -21.51 -6.21 -13.94
N ILE A 56 -20.97 -5.57 -12.90
CA ILE A 56 -19.84 -6.10 -12.14
C ILE A 56 -20.41 -7.26 -11.32
N SER A 57 -20.01 -8.50 -11.63
CA SER A 57 -20.35 -9.65 -10.79
C SER A 57 -19.73 -9.45 -9.41
N GLY A 58 -20.54 -9.55 -8.36
CA GLY A 58 -20.11 -9.36 -6.96
C GLY A 58 -20.88 -8.28 -6.21
N VAL A 59 -21.18 -7.14 -6.87
CA VAL A 59 -21.83 -6.00 -6.20
C VAL A 59 -23.24 -6.36 -5.73
N LYS A 60 -23.40 -6.51 -4.41
CA LYS A 60 -24.70 -6.76 -3.77
C LYS A 60 -25.62 -5.59 -4.05
N LYS A 61 -26.66 -5.79 -4.88
CA LYS A 61 -27.71 -4.78 -5.05
C LYS A 61 -28.54 -4.68 -3.77
N LEU A 62 -28.13 -3.79 -2.86
CA LEU A 62 -28.87 -3.45 -1.66
C LEU A 62 -30.28 -2.99 -2.03
N MET A 63 -31.28 -3.56 -1.37
CA MET A 63 -32.63 -3.02 -1.41
C MET A 63 -32.67 -1.85 -0.45
N HIS A 64 -32.77 -0.61 -0.97
CA HIS A 64 -32.89 0.59 -0.13
C HIS A 64 -33.94 0.39 0.97
N SER A 65 -33.50 0.42 2.22
CA SER A 65 -34.39 0.67 3.35
C SER A 65 -34.78 2.15 3.29
N SER A 66 -35.95 2.40 2.70
CA SER A 66 -36.49 3.75 2.52
C SER A 66 -36.93 4.33 3.87
N SER A 67 -35.96 4.86 4.62
CA SER A 67 -36.17 5.43 5.96
C SER A 67 -35.63 6.86 6.14
N LEU A 68 -35.22 7.54 5.06
CA LEU A 68 -35.00 8.99 5.05
C LEU A 68 -36.33 9.76 4.93
N ASN A 69 -37.20 9.61 5.94
CA ASN A 69 -38.46 10.35 6.08
C ASN A 69 -38.34 11.50 7.10
N ASN A 70 -37.22 12.22 7.12
CA ASN A 70 -37.04 13.43 7.94
C ASN A 70 -36.35 14.53 7.14
N THR A 71 -37.00 15.69 7.03
CA THR A 71 -36.65 16.80 6.13
C THR A 71 -35.55 17.72 6.66
N SER A 72 -34.64 17.21 7.49
CA SER A 72 -33.50 17.94 8.04
C SER A 72 -32.28 17.02 8.08
N ILE A 73 -31.26 17.35 7.30
CA ILE A 73 -29.92 16.77 7.44
C ILE A 73 -29.46 16.95 8.89
N SER A 74 -29.03 15.85 9.53
CA SER A 74 -28.54 15.90 10.90
C SER A 74 -27.20 16.62 10.99
N ARG A 75 -26.87 17.10 12.20
CA ARG A 75 -25.64 17.86 12.46
C ARG A 75 -24.35 17.14 12.04
N PHE A 76 -24.35 15.81 12.08
CA PHE A 76 -23.18 14.95 11.86
C PHE A 76 -23.34 14.03 10.63
N GLY A 77 -24.33 14.24 9.78
CA GLY A 77 -24.66 13.36 8.64
C GLY A 77 -25.30 12.01 9.03
N VAL A 78 -25.23 11.63 10.31
CA VAL A 78 -25.86 10.45 10.91
C VAL A 78 -26.93 10.86 11.92
N ASN A 79 -28.00 10.09 12.07
CA ASN A 79 -29.02 10.31 13.11
C ASN A 79 -28.60 9.56 14.39
N THR A 80 -28.53 10.24 15.53
CA THR A 80 -28.21 9.62 16.83
C THR A 80 -28.81 10.43 17.97
N GLU A 81 -29.22 9.76 19.04
CA GLU A 81 -29.58 10.36 20.34
C GLU A 81 -28.34 10.75 21.16
N ASN A 82 -27.14 10.30 20.77
CA ASN A 82 -25.88 10.52 21.48
C ASN A 82 -25.10 11.74 20.94
N GLU A 83 -25.79 12.76 20.40
CA GLU A 83 -25.17 13.93 19.75
C GLU A 83 -24.08 14.61 20.60
N ASP A 84 -24.28 14.75 21.91
CA ASP A 84 -23.29 15.40 22.79
C ASP A 84 -22.00 14.58 22.96
N HIS A 85 -22.12 13.25 23.02
CA HIS A 85 -20.95 12.36 23.09
C HIS A 85 -20.22 12.35 21.75
N LEU A 86 -20.97 12.25 20.64
CA LEU A 86 -20.40 12.29 19.29
C LEU A 86 -19.72 13.63 19.00
N ALA A 87 -20.32 14.75 19.41
CA ALA A 87 -19.72 16.08 19.30
C ALA A 87 -18.37 16.16 20.02
N LYS A 88 -18.28 15.57 21.22
CA LYS A 88 -17.08 15.58 22.06
C LYS A 88 -15.93 14.76 21.44
N GLU A 89 -16.20 13.55 20.94
CA GLU A 89 -15.16 12.76 20.26
C GLU A 89 -14.68 13.46 18.96
N LEU A 90 -15.56 14.19 18.27
CA LEU A 90 -15.22 14.97 17.09
C LEU A 90 -14.45 16.27 17.38
N GLU A 91 -14.24 16.67 18.65
CA GLU A 91 -13.26 17.71 19.01
C GLU A 91 -11.82 17.27 18.72
N ASP A 92 -11.59 15.96 18.58
CA ASP A 92 -10.30 15.36 18.22
C ASP A 92 -10.16 15.08 16.71
N LEU A 93 -11.09 15.54 15.86
CA LEU A 93 -11.11 15.30 14.40
C LEU A 93 -9.77 15.62 13.71
N ASN A 94 -9.11 16.69 14.15
CA ASN A 94 -7.86 17.19 13.57
C ASN A 94 -6.60 16.63 14.28
N LYS A 95 -6.75 15.62 15.15
CA LYS A 95 -5.66 15.07 15.97
C LYS A 95 -5.39 13.61 15.60
N TRP A 96 -4.12 13.23 15.68
CA TRP A 96 -3.76 11.82 15.70
C TRP A 96 -4.29 11.16 16.98
N GLY A 97 -4.78 9.92 16.88
CA GLY A 97 -5.33 9.20 18.03
C GLY A 97 -6.80 9.52 18.39
N LEU A 98 -7.59 10.07 17.46
CA LEU A 98 -9.06 10.10 17.60
C LEU A 98 -9.58 8.67 17.84
N ASN A 99 -10.48 8.49 18.81
CA ASN A 99 -11.02 7.17 19.10
C ASN A 99 -12.15 6.80 18.12
N ILE A 100 -11.78 6.18 17.00
CA ILE A 100 -12.72 5.78 15.94
C ILE A 100 -13.78 4.77 16.43
N PHE A 101 -13.46 3.94 17.42
CA PHE A 101 -14.39 2.99 18.04
C PHE A 101 -15.50 3.69 18.83
N ASN A 102 -15.16 4.76 19.57
CA ASN A 102 -16.15 5.58 20.25
C ASN A 102 -17.09 6.28 19.25
N VAL A 103 -16.52 6.83 18.16
CA VAL A 103 -17.30 7.43 17.08
C VAL A 103 -18.28 6.42 16.47
N ALA A 104 -17.86 5.18 16.22
CA ALA A 104 -18.75 4.11 15.76
C ALA A 104 -19.89 3.84 16.76
N GLY A 105 -19.57 3.72 18.06
CA GLY A 105 -20.55 3.50 19.11
C GLY A 105 -21.61 4.60 19.22
N TYR A 106 -21.21 5.88 19.11
CA TYR A 106 -22.14 7.02 19.20
C TYR A 106 -22.84 7.36 17.88
N SER A 107 -22.38 6.85 16.74
CA SER A 107 -22.98 7.07 15.41
C SER A 107 -23.95 5.98 14.94
N HIS A 108 -24.34 5.04 15.81
CA HIS A 108 -25.11 3.83 15.44
C HIS A 108 -24.38 2.95 14.40
N ASN A 109 -23.09 2.72 14.62
CA ASN A 109 -22.20 2.00 13.70
C ASN A 109 -22.19 2.62 12.28
N ARG A 110 -22.12 3.96 12.21
CA ARG A 110 -21.89 4.73 10.98
C ARG A 110 -20.62 5.59 11.05
N PRO A 111 -19.46 5.03 11.47
CA PRO A 111 -18.24 5.81 11.63
C PRO A 111 -17.78 6.44 10.31
N LEU A 112 -17.88 5.74 9.18
CA LEU A 112 -17.39 6.25 7.90
C LEU A 112 -18.24 7.43 7.42
N THR A 113 -19.57 7.32 7.48
CA THR A 113 -20.45 8.44 7.12
C THR A 113 -20.25 9.64 8.04
N CYS A 114 -20.14 9.41 9.35
CA CYS A 114 -19.95 10.48 10.34
C CYS A 114 -18.62 11.23 10.15
N ILE A 115 -17.51 10.50 10.08
CA ILE A 115 -16.16 11.07 9.93
C ILE A 115 -16.03 11.80 8.60
N MET A 116 -16.48 11.19 7.50
CA MET A 116 -16.42 11.83 6.18
C MET A 116 -17.27 13.12 6.14
N TYR A 117 -18.44 13.14 6.78
CA TYR A 117 -19.23 14.37 6.87
C TYR A 117 -18.52 15.45 7.71
N ALA A 118 -17.89 15.08 8.82
CA ALA A 118 -17.12 15.99 9.65
C ALA A 118 -15.91 16.57 8.89
N ILE A 119 -15.11 15.73 8.22
CA ILE A 119 -13.96 16.13 7.39
C ILE A 119 -14.38 17.10 6.28
N PHE A 120 -15.47 16.78 5.55
CA PHE A 120 -15.95 17.62 4.44
C PHE A 120 -16.54 18.96 4.88
N GLN A 121 -17.01 19.05 6.13
CA GLN A 121 -17.45 20.31 6.75
C GLN A 121 -16.26 21.13 7.24
N GLU A 122 -15.29 20.50 7.92
CA GLU A 122 -14.08 21.13 8.44
C GLU A 122 -13.21 21.75 7.32
N ARG A 123 -13.02 21.01 6.22
CA ARG A 123 -12.27 21.46 5.03
C ARG A 123 -13.11 22.25 4.01
N ASP A 124 -14.35 22.58 4.35
CA ASP A 124 -15.36 23.24 3.49
C ASP A 124 -15.58 22.63 2.08
N LEU A 125 -15.25 21.35 1.89
CA LEU A 125 -15.27 20.66 0.60
C LEU A 125 -16.68 20.62 -0.01
N LEU A 126 -17.73 20.54 0.82
CA LEU A 126 -19.12 20.60 0.36
C LEU A 126 -19.42 21.91 -0.38
N LYS A 127 -18.97 23.06 0.15
CA LYS A 127 -19.19 24.36 -0.52
C LYS A 127 -18.27 24.52 -1.72
N THR A 128 -16.98 24.22 -1.57
CA THR A 128 -15.96 24.36 -2.64
C THR A 128 -16.34 23.57 -3.90
N PHE A 129 -16.81 22.33 -3.74
CA PHE A 129 -17.20 21.47 -4.86
C PHE A 129 -18.71 21.42 -5.13
N LYS A 130 -19.50 22.23 -4.43
CA LYS A 130 -20.96 22.36 -4.58
C LYS A 130 -21.67 21.01 -4.42
N ILE A 131 -21.25 20.24 -3.43
CA ILE A 131 -21.85 18.95 -3.08
C ILE A 131 -22.98 19.23 -2.10
N SER A 132 -24.20 18.79 -2.42
CA SER A 132 -25.30 18.91 -1.45
C SER A 132 -25.11 17.89 -0.32
N SER A 133 -25.38 18.27 0.93
CA SER A 133 -25.26 17.36 2.07
C SER A 133 -26.14 16.12 1.92
N ASP A 134 -27.30 16.24 1.25
CA ASP A 134 -28.20 15.13 0.93
C ASP A 134 -27.56 14.12 -0.03
N THR A 135 -26.99 14.59 -1.14
CA THR A 135 -26.21 13.76 -2.09
C THR A 135 -25.01 13.11 -1.41
N PHE A 136 -24.32 13.86 -0.54
CA PHE A 136 -23.15 13.38 0.18
C PHE A 136 -23.50 12.28 1.17
N VAL A 137 -24.48 12.50 2.05
CA VAL A 137 -24.93 11.49 3.02
C VAL A 137 -25.51 10.26 2.30
N THR A 138 -26.25 10.44 1.21
CA THR A 138 -26.78 9.31 0.41
C THR A 138 -25.66 8.46 -0.18
N TYR A 139 -24.63 9.09 -0.78
CA TYR A 139 -23.45 8.36 -1.25
C TYR A 139 -22.70 7.67 -0.10
N MET A 140 -22.43 8.37 1.01
CA MET A 140 -21.65 7.83 2.13
C MET A 140 -22.36 6.67 2.84
N MET A 141 -23.68 6.77 3.08
CA MET A 141 -24.47 5.67 3.63
C MET A 141 -24.46 4.46 2.69
N THR A 142 -24.57 4.69 1.37
CA THR A 142 -24.50 3.63 0.36
C THR A 142 -23.11 2.99 0.31
N LEU A 143 -22.04 3.78 0.40
CA LEU A 143 -20.65 3.29 0.47
C LEU A 143 -20.42 2.45 1.73
N GLU A 144 -20.87 2.94 2.89
CA GLU A 144 -20.75 2.26 4.17
C GLU A 144 -21.55 0.94 4.21
N ASP A 145 -22.74 0.89 3.58
CA ASP A 145 -23.51 -0.36 3.41
C ASP A 145 -22.82 -1.42 2.52
N HIS A 146 -21.82 -1.03 1.71
CA HIS A 146 -21.01 -1.97 0.91
C HIS A 146 -19.75 -2.48 1.63
N TYR A 147 -19.42 -1.96 2.81
CA TYR A 147 -18.42 -2.59 3.69
C TYR A 147 -19.07 -3.74 4.47
N HIS A 148 -18.38 -4.88 4.58
CA HIS A 148 -18.97 -6.09 5.14
C HIS A 148 -18.82 -6.11 6.66
N ALA A 149 -19.93 -5.97 7.39
CA ALA A 149 -19.94 -5.94 8.86
C ALA A 149 -19.54 -7.29 9.51
N ASP A 150 -19.51 -8.38 8.75
CA ASP A 150 -19.00 -9.69 9.14
C ASP A 150 -17.49 -9.87 8.92
N VAL A 151 -16.82 -8.93 8.25
CA VAL A 151 -15.35 -8.88 8.12
C VAL A 151 -14.76 -8.14 9.31
N ALA A 152 -13.84 -8.80 10.04
CA ALA A 152 -13.36 -8.31 11.33
C ALA A 152 -12.47 -7.05 11.27
N TYR A 153 -11.81 -6.78 10.15
CA TYR A 153 -10.86 -5.66 10.00
C TYR A 153 -11.18 -4.74 8.82
N HIS A 154 -11.08 -5.21 7.57
CA HIS A 154 -11.41 -4.44 6.35
C HIS A 154 -12.93 -4.20 6.21
N ASN A 155 -13.46 -3.32 7.06
CA ASN A 155 -14.86 -2.89 7.16
C ASN A 155 -14.92 -1.34 7.29
N SER A 156 -16.12 -0.76 7.44
CA SER A 156 -16.27 0.69 7.42
C SER A 156 -15.57 1.42 8.57
N LEU A 157 -15.28 0.74 9.68
CA LEU A 157 -14.49 1.30 10.78
C LEU A 157 -13.05 1.58 10.35
N HIS A 158 -12.43 0.62 9.65
CA HIS A 158 -11.08 0.77 9.12
C HIS A 158 -11.03 1.86 8.03
N ALA A 159 -12.01 1.90 7.13
CA ALA A 159 -12.11 2.97 6.14
C ALA A 159 -12.26 4.36 6.78
N ALA A 160 -13.00 4.47 7.90
CA ALA A 160 -13.16 5.71 8.64
C ALA A 160 -11.85 6.15 9.34
N ASP A 161 -11.12 5.19 9.91
CA ASP A 161 -9.81 5.38 10.54
C ASP A 161 -8.75 5.87 9.53
N VAL A 162 -8.66 5.21 8.37
CA VAL A 162 -7.74 5.60 7.28
C VAL A 162 -8.12 6.96 6.69
N ALA A 163 -9.41 7.27 6.54
CA ALA A 163 -9.87 8.59 6.09
C ALA A 163 -9.56 9.71 7.10
N GLN A 164 -9.73 9.48 8.41
CA GLN A 164 -9.38 10.45 9.45
C GLN A 164 -7.86 10.64 9.56
N SER A 165 -7.10 9.54 9.51
CA SER A 165 -5.63 9.58 9.49
C SER A 165 -5.10 10.33 8.28
N THR A 166 -5.66 10.09 7.09
CA THR A 166 -5.34 10.84 5.86
C THR A 166 -5.69 12.32 6.00
N HIS A 167 -6.82 12.66 6.64
CA HIS A 167 -7.17 14.04 6.94
C HIS A 167 -6.17 14.71 7.89
N VAL A 168 -5.64 14.02 8.89
CA VAL A 168 -4.59 14.57 9.77
C VAL A 168 -3.28 14.77 9.02
N LEU A 169 -2.85 13.79 8.20
CA LEU A 169 -1.63 13.88 7.39
C LEU A 169 -1.69 14.99 6.33
N LEU A 170 -2.86 15.28 5.77
CA LEU A 170 -3.07 16.43 4.88
C LEU A 170 -3.09 17.80 5.61
N SER A 171 -3.01 17.80 6.94
CA SER A 171 -2.86 19.02 7.77
C SER A 171 -1.46 19.17 8.36
N THR A 172 -0.51 18.30 8.00
CA THR A 172 0.88 18.40 8.41
C THR A 172 1.49 19.74 7.98
N PRO A 173 2.05 20.57 8.88
CA PRO A 173 2.60 21.90 8.56
C PRO A 173 3.60 21.95 7.39
N ALA A 174 4.47 20.94 7.24
CA ALA A 174 5.39 20.81 6.12
C ALA A 174 4.71 20.66 4.74
N LEU A 175 3.40 20.36 4.72
CA LEU A 175 2.56 20.19 3.54
C LEU A 175 1.52 21.31 3.38
N ASP A 176 1.56 22.36 4.21
CA ASP A 176 0.64 23.48 4.12
C ASP A 176 0.71 24.18 2.76
N ALA A 177 -0.46 24.46 2.17
CA ALA A 177 -0.64 24.99 0.82
C ALA A 177 0.06 24.23 -0.34
N VAL A 178 0.59 23.02 -0.11
CA VAL A 178 1.21 22.19 -1.17
C VAL A 178 0.16 21.61 -2.12
N PHE A 179 -0.94 21.12 -1.56
CA PHE A 179 -2.01 20.45 -2.31
C PHE A 179 -3.17 21.40 -2.63
N THR A 180 -3.75 21.25 -3.82
CA THR A 180 -5.01 21.88 -4.19
C THR A 180 -6.19 21.18 -3.52
N ASP A 181 -7.33 21.88 -3.40
CA ASP A 181 -8.58 21.30 -2.91
C ASP A 181 -8.98 20.00 -3.65
N LEU A 182 -8.60 19.85 -4.93
CA LEU A 182 -8.95 18.69 -5.74
C LEU A 182 -8.07 17.47 -5.41
N GLU A 183 -6.81 17.69 -5.04
CA GLU A 183 -5.90 16.66 -4.56
C GLU A 183 -6.31 16.21 -3.15
N ILE A 184 -6.63 17.17 -2.26
CA ILE A 184 -7.19 16.91 -0.92
C ILE A 184 -8.50 16.09 -1.03
N LEU A 185 -9.44 16.51 -1.90
CA LEU A 185 -10.67 15.77 -2.15
C LEU A 185 -10.40 14.35 -2.66
N ALA A 186 -9.43 14.18 -3.58
CA ALA A 186 -9.09 12.88 -4.14
C ALA A 186 -8.47 11.95 -3.09
N ALA A 187 -7.57 12.44 -2.23
CA ALA A 187 -6.91 11.64 -1.21
C ALA A 187 -7.91 11.15 -0.13
N ILE A 188 -8.75 12.04 0.38
CA ILE A 188 -9.79 11.70 1.37
C ILE A 188 -10.83 10.74 0.75
N PHE A 189 -11.22 10.95 -0.51
CA PHE A 189 -12.13 10.04 -1.20
C PHE A 189 -11.50 8.66 -1.46
N ALA A 190 -10.23 8.61 -1.88
CA ALA A 190 -9.49 7.36 -2.06
C ALA A 190 -9.45 6.56 -0.76
N ALA A 191 -9.05 7.19 0.36
CA ALA A 191 -9.05 6.59 1.69
C ALA A 191 -10.42 6.02 2.10
N ALA A 192 -11.53 6.72 1.80
CA ALA A 192 -12.87 6.23 2.12
C ALA A 192 -13.32 5.01 1.30
N ILE A 193 -12.84 4.85 0.05
CA ILE A 193 -13.23 3.75 -0.83
C ILE A 193 -12.21 2.61 -0.92
N HIS A 194 -11.03 2.73 -0.31
CA HIS A 194 -9.88 1.88 -0.63
C HIS A 194 -10.11 0.37 -0.43
N ASP A 195 -11.03 0.00 0.47
CA ASP A 195 -11.35 -1.38 0.87
C ASP A 195 -12.84 -1.76 0.65
N VAL A 196 -13.61 -0.97 -0.11
CA VAL A 196 -15.06 -1.20 -0.23
C VAL A 196 -15.38 -2.57 -0.85
N ASP A 197 -16.32 -3.31 -0.27
CA ASP A 197 -16.68 -4.68 -0.68
C ASP A 197 -15.57 -5.74 -0.47
N HIS A 198 -14.57 -5.47 0.40
CA HIS A 198 -13.51 -6.43 0.73
C HIS A 198 -14.07 -7.70 1.41
N PRO A 199 -13.79 -8.92 0.88
CA PRO A 199 -14.36 -10.18 1.35
C PRO A 199 -13.62 -10.83 2.55
N GLY A 200 -12.83 -10.07 3.32
CA GLY A 200 -12.02 -10.60 4.43
C GLY A 200 -10.92 -11.62 4.09
N VAL A 201 -10.55 -11.78 2.81
CA VAL A 201 -9.48 -12.69 2.33
C VAL A 201 -8.57 -11.98 1.34
N SER A 202 -7.29 -12.38 1.26
CA SER A 202 -6.27 -11.69 0.44
C SER A 202 -6.32 -11.99 -1.07
N ASN A 203 -5.68 -11.14 -1.88
CA ASN A 203 -5.45 -11.35 -3.31
C ASN A 203 -4.95 -12.77 -3.63
N GLN A 204 -3.92 -13.25 -2.94
CA GLN A 204 -3.39 -14.61 -3.14
C GLN A 204 -4.44 -15.72 -2.86
N PHE A 205 -5.34 -15.54 -1.90
CA PHE A 205 -6.42 -16.50 -1.66
C PHE A 205 -7.44 -16.50 -2.82
N LEU A 206 -7.80 -15.32 -3.32
CA LEU A 206 -8.71 -15.16 -4.46
C LEU A 206 -8.16 -15.79 -5.76
N ILE A 207 -6.85 -15.67 -5.98
CA ILE A 207 -6.11 -16.28 -7.09
C ILE A 207 -6.08 -17.81 -6.92
N ASN A 208 -5.61 -18.30 -5.76
CA ASN A 208 -5.50 -19.73 -5.47
C ASN A 208 -6.84 -20.48 -5.55
N THR A 209 -7.96 -19.79 -5.30
CA THR A 209 -9.32 -20.34 -5.38
C THR A 209 -9.99 -20.15 -6.74
N ASN A 210 -9.34 -19.52 -7.72
CA ASN A 210 -9.89 -19.22 -9.05
C ASN A 210 -11.21 -18.43 -8.96
N SER A 211 -11.27 -17.46 -8.05
CA SER A 211 -12.47 -16.65 -7.81
C SER A 211 -12.88 -15.81 -9.03
N GLU A 212 -14.16 -15.43 -9.12
CA GLU A 212 -14.63 -14.56 -10.22
C GLU A 212 -13.90 -13.21 -10.27
N LEU A 213 -13.46 -12.67 -9.14
CA LEU A 213 -12.68 -11.43 -9.07
C LEU A 213 -11.27 -11.64 -9.65
N ALA A 214 -10.57 -12.69 -9.25
CA ALA A 214 -9.23 -13.01 -9.77
C ALA A 214 -9.26 -13.20 -11.30
N LEU A 215 -10.25 -13.93 -11.81
CA LEU A 215 -10.49 -14.11 -13.25
C LEU A 215 -10.89 -12.80 -13.97
N MET A 216 -11.56 -11.86 -13.29
CA MET A 216 -11.96 -10.57 -13.86
C MET A 216 -10.79 -9.60 -13.98
N TYR A 217 -9.91 -9.58 -12.98
CA TYR A 217 -8.77 -8.67 -12.89
C TYR A 217 -7.45 -9.30 -13.34
N ASN A 218 -7.46 -10.57 -13.75
CA ASN A 218 -6.32 -11.31 -14.30
C ASN A 218 -5.17 -11.41 -13.29
N ASP A 219 -5.51 -11.75 -12.04
CA ASP A 219 -4.60 -11.97 -10.91
C ASP A 219 -3.75 -10.74 -10.45
N GLU A 220 -3.86 -9.59 -11.13
CA GLU A 220 -3.14 -8.35 -10.81
C GLU A 220 -4.01 -7.38 -9.96
N SER A 221 -3.54 -7.01 -8.77
CA SER A 221 -4.18 -6.07 -7.81
C SER A 221 -5.71 -6.26 -7.75
N VAL A 222 -6.12 -7.51 -7.50
CA VAL A 222 -7.49 -7.99 -7.73
C VAL A 222 -8.51 -7.25 -6.86
N LEU A 223 -8.20 -7.07 -5.58
CA LEU A 223 -9.03 -6.37 -4.61
C LEU A 223 -9.05 -4.86 -4.88
N GLU A 224 -7.89 -4.26 -5.13
CA GLU A 224 -7.73 -2.81 -5.28
C GLU A 224 -8.44 -2.29 -6.54
N ASN A 225 -8.39 -3.08 -7.63
CA ASN A 225 -9.22 -2.83 -8.82
C ASN A 225 -10.72 -2.99 -8.54
N HIS A 226 -11.12 -3.94 -7.69
CA HIS A 226 -12.52 -4.14 -7.30
C HIS A 226 -13.03 -2.97 -6.44
N HIS A 227 -12.28 -2.55 -5.43
CA HIS A 227 -12.58 -1.40 -4.56
C HIS A 227 -12.79 -0.12 -5.39
N LEU A 228 -11.91 0.15 -6.35
CA LEU A 228 -12.07 1.23 -7.32
C LEU A 228 -13.32 1.07 -8.19
N ALA A 229 -13.58 -0.13 -8.71
CA ALA A 229 -14.73 -0.38 -9.58
C ALA A 229 -16.05 -0.17 -8.83
N VAL A 230 -16.16 -0.65 -7.58
CA VAL A 230 -17.31 -0.45 -6.70
C VAL A 230 -17.46 1.01 -6.31
N GLY A 231 -16.44 1.64 -5.70
CA GLY A 231 -16.52 3.02 -5.22
C GLY A 231 -16.95 4.03 -6.29
N PHE A 232 -16.44 3.88 -7.52
CA PHE A 232 -16.88 4.69 -8.66
C PHE A 232 -18.21 4.26 -9.29
N LYS A 233 -18.62 3.00 -9.14
CA LYS A 233 -19.94 2.52 -9.59
C LYS A 233 -21.07 3.08 -8.73
N LEU A 234 -20.87 3.21 -7.42
CA LEU A 234 -21.88 3.74 -6.49
C LEU A 234 -22.29 5.18 -6.78
N LEU A 235 -21.41 5.99 -7.40
CA LEU A 235 -21.74 7.34 -7.89
C LEU A 235 -22.86 7.35 -8.96
N GLN A 236 -23.21 6.20 -9.52
CA GLN A 236 -24.27 6.05 -10.53
C GLN A 236 -25.63 5.65 -9.96
N GLU A 237 -25.72 5.39 -8.65
CA GLU A 237 -27.00 5.17 -7.97
C GLU A 237 -27.77 6.49 -7.79
N GLU A 238 -29.06 6.39 -7.45
CA GLU A 238 -29.94 7.55 -7.34
C GLU A 238 -29.46 8.52 -6.24
N HIS A 239 -29.34 9.81 -6.57
CA HIS A 239 -28.81 10.86 -5.69
C HIS A 239 -27.39 10.63 -5.13
N CYS A 240 -26.55 9.81 -5.77
CA CYS A 240 -25.20 9.47 -5.29
C CYS A 240 -24.02 10.17 -5.98
N ASP A 241 -24.18 10.91 -7.09
CA ASP A 241 -23.03 11.55 -7.79
C ASP A 241 -22.54 12.82 -7.05
N ILE A 242 -21.73 12.62 -6.00
CA ILE A 242 -21.06 13.72 -5.28
C ILE A 242 -20.11 14.55 -6.16
N PHE A 243 -19.77 14.07 -7.36
CA PHE A 243 -18.91 14.77 -8.32
C PHE A 243 -19.68 15.39 -9.51
N GLN A 244 -21.02 15.42 -9.46
CA GLN A 244 -21.87 15.93 -10.54
C GLN A 244 -21.55 17.38 -10.96
N ASN A 245 -21.14 18.22 -10.00
CA ASN A 245 -20.86 19.64 -10.21
C ASN A 245 -19.39 19.95 -10.57
N LEU A 246 -18.52 18.93 -10.61
CA LEU A 246 -17.14 19.08 -11.08
C LEU A 246 -17.11 19.21 -12.61
N THR A 247 -16.21 20.05 -13.13
CA THR A 247 -15.95 20.10 -14.58
C THR A 247 -15.41 18.76 -15.09
N LYS A 248 -15.61 18.47 -16.39
CA LYS A 248 -15.09 17.23 -17.01
C LYS A 248 -13.58 17.04 -16.76
N LYS A 249 -12.79 18.12 -16.82
CA LYS A 249 -11.35 18.07 -16.53
C LYS A 249 -11.08 17.70 -15.07
N GLN A 250 -11.77 18.32 -14.11
CA GLN A 250 -11.64 17.97 -12.69
C GLN A 250 -12.03 16.51 -12.43
N ARG A 251 -13.14 16.01 -13.00
CA ARG A 251 -13.53 14.59 -12.86
C ARG A 251 -12.48 13.64 -13.44
N GLN A 252 -11.84 13.99 -14.54
CA GLN A 252 -10.76 13.19 -15.14
C GLN A 252 -9.50 13.19 -14.27
N THR A 253 -9.08 14.36 -13.77
CA THR A 253 -7.91 14.49 -12.88
C THR A 253 -8.15 13.76 -11.55
N LEU A 254 -9.28 14.01 -10.88
CA LEU A 254 -9.66 13.31 -9.65
C LEU A 254 -9.71 11.80 -9.85
N ARG A 255 -10.37 11.33 -10.93
CA ARG A 255 -10.43 9.89 -11.21
C ARG A 255 -9.03 9.28 -11.40
N LYS A 256 -8.11 9.95 -12.09
CA LYS A 256 -6.73 9.46 -12.21
C LYS A 256 -6.05 9.37 -10.84
N MET A 257 -6.05 10.45 -10.06
CA MET A 257 -5.38 10.49 -8.76
C MET A 257 -5.93 9.42 -7.80
N VAL A 258 -7.26 9.25 -7.74
CA VAL A 258 -7.90 8.21 -6.91
C VAL A 258 -7.51 6.80 -7.36
N ILE A 259 -7.45 6.53 -8.67
CA ILE A 259 -6.98 5.23 -9.19
C ILE A 259 -5.52 5.00 -8.81
N ASP A 260 -4.65 5.99 -9.03
CA ASP A 260 -3.23 5.88 -8.70
C ASP A 260 -3.03 5.62 -7.18
N MET A 261 -3.81 6.28 -6.32
CA MET A 261 -3.73 6.12 -4.86
C MET A 261 -4.29 4.79 -4.33
N VAL A 262 -5.43 4.30 -4.83
CA VAL A 262 -5.98 3.01 -4.34
C VAL A 262 -5.20 1.82 -4.92
N LEU A 263 -4.67 1.89 -6.15
CA LEU A 263 -3.75 0.85 -6.62
C LEU A 263 -2.42 0.86 -5.84
N ALA A 264 -2.04 1.99 -5.24
CA ALA A 264 -0.89 2.07 -4.34
C ALA A 264 -1.16 1.51 -2.93
N THR A 265 -2.41 1.12 -2.58
CA THR A 265 -2.68 0.35 -1.35
C THR A 265 -2.53 -1.15 -1.53
N ASP A 266 -2.26 -1.64 -2.76
CA ASP A 266 -1.82 -3.02 -2.98
C ASP A 266 -0.48 -3.20 -2.27
N MET A 267 -0.50 -3.97 -1.18
CA MET A 267 0.66 -4.13 -0.33
C MET A 267 1.88 -4.69 -1.08
N SER A 268 1.69 -5.44 -2.18
CA SER A 268 2.81 -5.94 -3.00
C SER A 268 3.65 -4.83 -3.64
N LYS A 269 3.07 -3.63 -3.78
CA LYS A 269 3.71 -2.44 -4.34
C LYS A 269 4.39 -1.57 -3.27
N HIS A 270 4.23 -1.89 -1.98
CA HIS A 270 4.79 -1.15 -0.84
C HIS A 270 6.29 -0.84 -1.01
N MET A 271 7.09 -1.83 -1.43
CA MET A 271 8.54 -1.65 -1.54
C MET A 271 8.96 -0.72 -2.68
N SER A 272 8.16 -0.63 -3.75
CA SER A 272 8.34 0.36 -4.81
C SER A 272 8.00 1.76 -4.30
N LEU A 273 6.87 1.91 -3.59
CA LEU A 273 6.45 3.19 -3.00
C LEU A 273 7.45 3.70 -1.95
N LEU A 274 7.99 2.80 -1.13
CA LEU A 274 9.04 3.13 -0.17
C LEU A 274 10.33 3.55 -0.85
N ALA A 275 10.71 2.93 -1.99
CA ALA A 275 11.87 3.34 -2.77
C ALA A 275 11.67 4.71 -3.44
N ASP A 276 10.48 4.99 -3.97
CA ASP A 276 10.12 6.30 -4.54
C ASP A 276 10.10 7.39 -3.45
N LEU A 277 9.52 7.10 -2.27
CA LEU A 277 9.51 8.00 -1.12
C LEU A 277 10.93 8.25 -0.58
N LYS A 278 11.77 7.21 -0.48
CA LYS A 278 13.19 7.36 -0.12
C LYS A 278 13.93 8.20 -1.15
N THR A 279 13.72 7.98 -2.44
CA THR A 279 14.29 8.83 -3.49
C THR A 279 13.84 10.29 -3.35
N MET A 280 12.58 10.53 -2.97
CA MET A 280 12.05 11.87 -2.68
C MET A 280 12.71 12.50 -1.44
N VAL A 281 13.00 11.72 -0.40
CA VAL A 281 13.72 12.16 0.82
C VAL A 281 15.21 12.38 0.57
N GLU A 282 15.86 11.55 -0.24
CA GLU A 282 17.29 11.63 -0.61
C GLU A 282 17.58 12.76 -1.61
N THR A 283 16.60 13.11 -2.45
CA THR A 283 16.66 14.30 -3.34
C THR A 283 16.17 15.57 -2.67
N LYS A 284 15.38 15.45 -1.59
CA LYS A 284 15.33 16.45 -0.51
C LYS A 284 16.70 16.49 0.18
N LYS A 285 17.13 17.65 0.67
CA LYS A 285 18.42 17.78 1.36
C LYS A 285 18.23 17.57 2.87
N VAL A 286 18.75 16.46 3.43
CA VAL A 286 19.43 16.28 4.76
C VAL A 286 19.64 14.76 5.07
N THR A 287 20.35 14.41 6.16
CA THR A 287 21.23 13.23 6.38
C THR A 287 20.72 12.14 7.38
N SER A 288 21.44 11.02 7.57
CA SER A 288 20.91 9.65 7.76
C SER A 288 21.29 8.78 9.01
N SER A 289 20.53 7.65 9.21
CA SER A 289 20.82 6.32 9.88
C SER A 289 20.43 6.06 11.38
N GLY A 290 19.96 4.87 11.84
CA GLY A 290 19.39 3.65 11.18
C GLY A 290 19.61 2.24 11.87
N VAL A 291 18.58 1.36 11.88
CA VAL A 291 18.53 -0.16 11.98
C VAL A 291 18.77 -0.96 13.31
N LEU A 292 17.85 -1.92 13.68
CA LEU A 292 18.09 -3.34 14.15
C LEU A 292 16.81 -4.17 14.57
N LEU A 293 16.94 -5.50 14.84
CA LEU A 293 15.85 -6.54 14.74
C LEU A 293 15.69 -7.56 15.90
N LEU A 294 14.47 -8.10 16.18
CA LEU A 294 14.21 -9.21 17.15
C LEU A 294 12.87 -10.04 16.96
N ASP A 295 12.51 -10.93 17.93
CA ASP A 295 11.98 -12.27 17.62
C ASP A 295 10.85 -12.88 18.60
N ASN A 296 9.49 -12.75 18.40
CA ASN A 296 8.44 -13.80 18.79
C ASN A 296 7.04 -13.90 18.05
N TYR A 297 6.77 -14.92 17.19
CA TYR A 297 5.79 -14.92 16.04
C TYR A 297 4.65 -13.87 15.94
N THR A 298 3.63 -13.85 16.80
CA THR A 298 2.51 -12.89 16.59
C THR A 298 2.93 -11.46 16.90
N ASP A 299 3.68 -11.29 17.99
CA ASP A 299 4.32 -10.03 18.36
C ASP A 299 5.54 -9.75 17.47
N ARG A 300 6.10 -10.76 16.76
CA ARG A 300 7.14 -10.65 15.71
C ARG A 300 6.54 -10.26 14.36
N ILE A 301 5.28 -10.59 14.12
CA ILE A 301 4.52 -10.02 13.01
C ILE A 301 4.25 -8.57 13.35
N GLN A 302 3.84 -8.19 14.56
CA GLN A 302 3.68 -6.76 14.88
C GLN A 302 5.01 -6.00 14.93
N VAL A 303 5.99 -6.43 15.75
CA VAL A 303 7.33 -5.82 15.82
C VAL A 303 8.07 -5.91 14.49
N GLY A 304 7.95 -7.00 13.73
CA GLY A 304 8.59 -7.15 12.42
C GLY A 304 7.86 -6.41 11.30
N PHE A 305 6.53 -6.34 11.30
CA PHE A 305 5.77 -5.44 10.42
C PHE A 305 6.14 -3.99 10.74
N ILE A 306 6.34 -3.65 12.02
CA ILE A 306 6.93 -2.37 12.40
C ILE A 306 8.36 -2.24 11.84
N ASP A 307 9.31 -3.06 12.25
CA ASP A 307 10.73 -2.98 11.85
C ASP A 307 10.99 -2.99 10.33
N TYR A 308 10.16 -3.70 9.55
CA TYR A 308 10.37 -3.90 8.11
C TYR A 308 9.42 -3.13 7.19
N ILE A 309 8.23 -2.74 7.65
CA ILE A 309 7.18 -2.15 6.80
C ILE A 309 6.73 -0.78 7.33
N VAL A 310 6.26 -0.71 8.59
CA VAL A 310 5.68 0.51 9.16
C VAL A 310 6.75 1.50 9.59
N HIS A 311 7.75 1.10 10.37
CA HIS A 311 8.85 1.97 10.81
C HIS A 311 9.65 2.50 9.61
N PRO A 312 10.14 1.70 8.65
CA PRO A 312 10.86 2.27 7.50
C PRO A 312 10.02 3.26 6.69
N LEU A 313 8.70 3.04 6.57
CA LEU A 313 7.78 3.95 5.90
C LEU A 313 7.55 5.24 6.71
N TRP A 314 7.27 5.14 8.01
CA TRP A 314 7.01 6.28 8.89
C TRP A 314 8.27 7.08 9.24
N GLU A 315 9.42 6.44 9.30
CA GLU A 315 10.74 7.07 9.39
C GLU A 315 11.00 7.89 8.13
N THR A 316 10.83 7.29 6.94
CA THR A 316 10.96 8.03 5.67
C THR A 316 9.90 9.14 5.53
N TRP A 317 8.68 8.94 6.04
CA TRP A 317 7.65 9.99 6.07
C TRP A 317 8.01 11.12 7.03
N ALA A 318 8.43 10.81 8.26
CA ALA A 318 8.84 11.80 9.24
C ALA A 318 10.09 12.57 8.78
N ASP A 319 11.03 11.91 8.11
CA ASP A 319 12.13 12.55 7.41
C ASP A 319 11.61 13.51 6.33
N LEU A 320 10.56 13.17 5.58
CA LEU A 320 9.93 14.06 4.59
C LEU A 320 9.24 15.28 5.23
N VAL A 321 8.59 15.13 6.39
CA VAL A 321 7.77 16.17 7.04
C VAL A 321 8.31 16.72 8.36
N GLN A 322 9.60 16.51 8.66
CA GLN A 322 10.22 16.89 9.92
C GLN A 322 9.96 18.36 10.31
N PRO A 323 9.56 18.65 11.56
CA PRO A 323 9.47 17.77 12.73
C PRO A 323 8.09 17.13 12.96
N ASP A 324 7.13 17.33 12.07
CA ASP A 324 5.70 17.28 12.39
C ASP A 324 5.15 15.89 12.74
N ALA A 325 5.84 14.82 12.32
CA ALA A 325 5.46 13.43 12.60
C ALA A 325 6.24 12.79 13.76
N GLN A 326 7.07 13.54 14.51
CA GLN A 326 7.91 12.98 15.57
C GLN A 326 7.07 12.31 16.68
N ASP A 327 5.99 12.95 17.14
CA ASP A 327 5.10 12.37 18.16
C ASP A 327 4.48 11.03 17.70
N ILE A 328 4.30 10.83 16.37
CA ILE A 328 3.79 9.58 15.78
C ILE A 328 4.90 8.52 15.77
N LEU A 329 6.15 8.88 15.45
CA LEU A 329 7.31 7.99 15.57
C LEU A 329 7.56 7.57 17.01
N ASP A 330 7.57 8.51 17.96
CA ASP A 330 7.76 8.22 19.38
C ASP A 330 6.66 7.26 19.89
N THR A 331 5.41 7.47 19.47
CA THR A 331 4.29 6.56 19.77
C THR A 331 4.46 5.19 19.09
N LEU A 332 5.03 5.13 17.88
CA LEU A 332 5.31 3.89 17.16
C LEU A 332 6.43 3.10 17.86
N GLU A 333 7.49 3.77 18.31
CA GLU A 333 8.57 3.20 19.11
C GLU A 333 8.05 2.69 20.47
N ASP A 334 7.24 3.46 21.19
CA ASP A 334 6.63 3.04 22.46
C ASP A 334 5.72 1.81 22.28
N ASN A 335 4.88 1.80 21.24
CA ASN A 335 4.04 0.64 20.90
C ASN A 335 4.90 -0.59 20.54
N ARG A 336 5.94 -0.41 19.72
CA ARG A 336 6.92 -1.44 19.36
C ARG A 336 7.59 -2.03 20.61
N ASN A 337 8.05 -1.15 21.50
CA ASN A 337 8.69 -1.53 22.76
C ASN A 337 7.71 -2.25 23.71
N TRP A 338 6.45 -1.83 23.73
CA TRP A 338 5.38 -2.51 24.47
C TRP A 338 5.11 -3.93 23.94
N TYR A 339 4.91 -4.10 22.63
CA TYR A 339 4.76 -5.43 22.02
C TYR A 339 6.01 -6.29 22.24
N GLN A 340 7.21 -5.72 22.11
CA GLN A 340 8.46 -6.40 22.43
C GLN A 340 8.54 -6.83 23.91
N SER A 341 7.98 -6.05 24.84
CA SER A 341 7.92 -6.40 26.27
C SER A 341 6.90 -7.49 26.60
N MET A 342 5.86 -7.65 25.78
CA MET A 342 4.83 -8.68 25.91
C MET A 342 5.32 -10.07 25.45
N ILE A 343 6.43 -10.13 24.73
CA ILE A 343 7.09 -11.38 24.31
C ILE A 343 7.48 -12.20 25.55
N PRO A 344 6.90 -13.41 25.75
CA PRO A 344 7.29 -14.27 26.86
C PRO A 344 8.74 -14.70 26.71
N GLN A 345 9.57 -14.47 27.73
CA GLN A 345 10.92 -15.03 27.75
C GLN A 345 10.84 -16.56 27.85
N SER A 346 11.51 -17.25 26.93
CA SER A 346 11.67 -18.70 26.98
C SER A 346 12.24 -19.14 28.34
N PRO A 347 11.70 -20.19 28.98
CA PRO A 347 12.28 -20.70 30.21
C PRO A 347 13.74 -21.10 29.96
N SER A 348 14.64 -20.67 30.84
CA SER A 348 16.06 -21.01 30.75
C SER A 348 16.25 -22.53 30.71
N PRO A 349 17.19 -23.05 29.92
CA PRO A 349 17.58 -24.46 30.01
C PRO A 349 18.02 -24.81 31.44
N PRO A 350 17.84 -26.06 31.90
CA PRO A 350 18.37 -26.50 33.18
C PRO A 350 19.88 -26.23 33.29
N LEU A 351 20.34 -25.83 34.48
CA LEU A 351 21.75 -25.59 34.79
C LEU A 351 22.52 -26.92 34.94
N ASP A 352 22.61 -27.69 33.87
CA ASP A 352 23.41 -28.92 33.78
C ASP A 352 24.06 -29.06 32.39
N GLU A 353 24.91 -28.09 32.03
CA GLU A 353 26.11 -28.32 31.19
C GLU A 353 27.08 -27.11 31.16
N GLN A 354 27.28 -26.42 32.30
CA GLN A 354 28.46 -25.56 32.44
C GLN A 354 29.72 -26.44 32.62
N ASN A 355 30.33 -26.85 31.50
CA ASN A 355 31.79 -27.00 31.33
C ASN A 355 32.18 -27.52 29.93
N ARG A 356 32.23 -26.61 28.93
CA ARG A 356 33.44 -26.33 28.12
C ARG A 356 33.20 -25.25 27.06
N ASP A 357 34.27 -24.49 26.80
CA ASP A 357 34.54 -23.79 25.55
C ASP A 357 33.57 -22.68 25.11
N CYS A 358 33.35 -21.68 25.97
CA CYS A 358 32.85 -20.35 25.58
C CYS A 358 33.66 -19.23 26.25
N GLN A 359 34.95 -19.14 25.94
CA GLN A 359 35.82 -18.05 26.38
C GLN A 359 36.74 -17.62 25.22
N GLY A 360 36.15 -16.91 24.24
CA GLY A 360 36.85 -16.47 23.02
C GLY A 360 36.03 -15.69 21.98
N LEU A 361 34.74 -15.42 22.22
CA LEU A 361 33.83 -14.82 21.22
C LEU A 361 33.16 -13.52 21.70
N MET A 362 33.90 -12.65 22.41
CA MET A 362 33.40 -11.33 22.87
C MET A 362 34.31 -10.13 22.55
N GLU A 363 35.38 -10.31 21.77
CA GLU A 363 36.28 -9.22 21.36
C GLU A 363 36.45 -9.18 19.83
N LYS A 364 35.40 -8.83 19.06
CA LYS A 364 35.56 -8.43 17.63
C LYS A 364 34.37 -7.77 16.92
N PHE A 365 33.77 -6.72 17.50
CA PHE A 365 32.93 -5.80 16.72
C PHE A 365 33.19 -4.34 17.09
N GLN A 366 34.05 -3.69 16.30
CA GLN A 366 34.22 -2.25 16.23
C GLN A 366 34.16 -1.92 14.73
N PHE A 367 33.19 -1.10 14.33
CA PHE A 367 33.03 -0.70 12.92
C PHE A 367 34.06 0.40 12.61
N GLU A 368 34.90 0.16 11.59
CA GLU A 368 35.76 1.17 11.00
C GLU A 368 35.21 1.49 9.61
N LEU A 369 34.70 2.71 9.43
CA LEU A 369 34.27 3.21 8.13
C LEU A 369 35.53 3.57 7.31
N THR A 370 35.95 2.71 6.41
CA THR A 370 36.88 3.11 5.34
C THR A 370 36.09 3.85 4.27
N LEU A 371 36.04 5.18 4.39
CA LEU A 371 35.70 6.07 3.29
C LEU A 371 36.81 5.97 2.24
N GLU A 372 36.51 5.43 1.06
CA GLU A 372 37.35 5.64 -0.12
C GLU A 372 36.94 6.97 -0.76
N GLU A 373 37.66 8.04 -0.41
CA GLU A 373 37.53 9.34 -1.04
C GLU A 373 38.17 9.30 -2.44
N GLU A 374 37.36 9.42 -3.50
CA GLU A 374 37.85 9.63 -4.88
C GLU A 374 38.37 11.06 -5.06
N ASP A 375 39.53 11.37 -4.49
CA ASP A 375 40.20 12.65 -4.73
C ASP A 375 40.92 12.66 -6.10
N SER A 376 40.41 13.49 -7.01
CA SER A 376 41.00 13.74 -8.33
C SER A 376 41.93 14.95 -8.31
N GLU A 377 43.25 14.74 -8.24
CA GLU A 377 44.23 15.71 -8.77
C GLU A 377 45.37 15.04 -9.57
N GLY A 378 45.95 15.81 -10.49
CA GLY A 378 46.82 15.33 -11.57
C GLY A 378 48.32 15.14 -11.23
N PRO A 379 49.14 14.72 -12.22
CA PRO A 379 50.44 14.12 -11.94
C PRO A 379 51.65 15.05 -12.08
N GLU A 380 52.62 14.96 -11.17
CA GLU A 380 54.03 15.33 -11.44
C GLU A 380 55.06 14.36 -10.81
N LYS A 381 55.77 13.64 -11.71
CA LYS A 381 57.23 13.43 -11.79
C LYS A 381 58.06 12.57 -10.80
N ASP A 382 58.78 11.65 -11.45
CA ASP A 382 60.21 11.30 -11.32
C ASP A 382 60.74 10.61 -10.04
N GLY A 383 61.41 9.45 -10.20
CA GLY A 383 62.22 8.86 -9.11
C GLY A 383 62.55 7.35 -9.15
N GLU A 384 63.29 6.91 -10.17
CA GLU A 384 64.20 5.73 -10.22
C GLU A 384 64.07 4.54 -9.22
N GLY A 385 63.76 3.35 -9.77
CA GLY A 385 64.65 2.17 -9.68
C GLY A 385 64.68 1.28 -8.42
N HIS A 386 64.25 0.01 -8.56
CA HIS A 386 65.18 -1.13 -8.66
C HIS A 386 64.48 -2.46 -9.01
N SER A 387 65.21 -3.34 -9.71
CA SER A 387 64.75 -4.61 -10.26
C SER A 387 64.80 -5.80 -9.29
N TYR A 388 63.91 -6.78 -9.45
CA TYR A 388 64.27 -8.20 -9.32
C TYR A 388 63.53 -9.09 -10.34
N PHE A 389 64.26 -10.10 -10.86
CA PHE A 389 63.74 -11.22 -11.67
C PHE A 389 62.63 -12.01 -10.92
N GLY A 390 61.70 -12.73 -11.56
CA GLY A 390 61.48 -12.96 -12.99
C GLY A 390 61.08 -14.42 -13.28
N SER A 391 60.02 -14.63 -14.07
CA SER A 391 59.81 -15.88 -14.83
C SER A 391 58.79 -15.66 -15.95
N THR A 392 59.20 -15.89 -17.20
CA THR A 392 58.36 -15.80 -18.39
C THR A 392 58.02 -17.18 -18.92
N LYS A 393 56.79 -17.35 -19.42
CA LYS A 393 56.52 -18.23 -20.57
C LYS A 393 55.28 -17.80 -21.35
N THR A 394 55.52 -17.04 -22.40
CA THR A 394 54.59 -16.69 -23.48
C THR A 394 54.59 -17.82 -24.54
N LEU A 395 53.45 -18.17 -25.16
CA LEU A 395 53.18 -17.91 -26.60
C LEU A 395 51.87 -18.55 -27.16
N CYS A 396 51.15 -17.73 -27.92
CA CYS A 396 50.30 -18.00 -29.11
C CYS A 396 49.23 -19.12 -29.17
N VAL A 397 47.96 -18.68 -29.19
CA VAL A 397 47.10 -18.53 -30.40
C VAL A 397 47.31 -19.51 -31.57
N ILE A 398 46.26 -20.27 -31.92
CA ILE A 398 45.87 -20.66 -33.29
C ILE A 398 44.32 -20.70 -33.36
N ASP A 399 43.75 -20.04 -34.38
CA ASP A 399 42.34 -20.12 -34.81
C ASP A 399 42.15 -21.32 -35.77
N PRO A 400 40.95 -21.95 -35.91
CA PRO A 400 40.18 -21.68 -37.13
C PRO A 400 38.64 -21.87 -37.09
N GLU A 401 38.01 -21.31 -38.13
CA GLU A 401 36.60 -21.43 -38.56
C GLU A 401 36.06 -22.87 -38.72
N ASN A 402 34.74 -23.12 -38.47
CA ASN A 402 33.75 -23.42 -39.54
C ASN A 402 32.26 -23.55 -39.09
N ARG A 403 31.39 -22.74 -39.70
CA ARG A 403 29.96 -22.91 -40.11
C ARG A 403 28.97 -23.90 -39.41
N GLY A 404 27.96 -23.31 -38.73
CA GLY A 404 26.51 -23.36 -39.06
C GLY A 404 25.68 -24.66 -38.88
N PRO A 405 24.33 -24.62 -39.06
CA PRO A 405 23.45 -23.49 -39.40
C PRO A 405 22.31 -23.20 -38.38
N LEU A 406 21.58 -22.09 -38.58
CA LEU A 406 20.32 -21.73 -37.91
C LEU A 406 19.12 -21.95 -38.85
N GLY A 407 17.93 -22.21 -38.28
CA GLY A 407 16.67 -22.41 -39.01
C GLY A 407 15.81 -21.15 -39.13
N GLU A 408 14.92 -21.14 -40.12
CA GLU A 408 14.24 -19.96 -40.68
C GLU A 408 12.87 -19.66 -40.05
N THR A 409 12.39 -18.42 -40.23
CA THR A 409 11.01 -18.16 -40.73
C THR A 409 10.92 -16.74 -41.30
N GLU A 410 10.28 -16.61 -42.46
CA GLU A 410 10.19 -15.35 -43.23
C GLU A 410 9.04 -14.45 -42.75
N VAL A 411 9.20 -13.14 -42.93
CA VAL A 411 8.07 -12.18 -42.98
C VAL A 411 8.21 -11.36 -44.25
N ASP A 412 7.23 -11.51 -45.14
CA ASP A 412 7.18 -10.84 -46.44
C ASP A 412 6.65 -9.40 -46.30
N ILE A 413 7.28 -8.44 -46.98
CA ILE A 413 6.87 -7.02 -47.02
C ILE A 413 6.56 -6.66 -48.46
N THR A 414 5.27 -6.54 -48.78
CA THR A 414 4.79 -6.01 -50.06
C THR A 414 4.19 -4.62 -49.88
N THR A 415 4.86 -3.63 -50.45
CA THR A 415 4.36 -2.26 -50.60
C THR A 415 3.63 -2.11 -51.93
N GLU A 416 2.39 -1.63 -51.92
CA GLU A 416 1.86 -0.84 -53.06
C GLU A 416 1.08 0.38 -52.56
N ASP A 417 1.45 1.53 -53.10
CA ASP A 417 0.78 2.82 -52.93
C ASP A 417 -0.17 3.05 -54.11
N LYS A 418 -1.41 3.45 -53.82
CA LYS A 418 -2.30 4.17 -54.75
C LYS A 418 -3.50 4.78 -54.00
N SER A 419 -3.52 6.10 -54.00
CA SER A 419 -4.65 6.95 -53.62
C SER A 419 -5.53 7.28 -54.86
N PRO A 420 -6.54 8.16 -54.77
CA PRO A 420 -7.85 7.96 -54.15
C PRO A 420 -9.01 8.17 -55.17
N ILE A 421 -10.28 7.99 -54.78
CA ILE A 421 -11.46 8.59 -55.44
C ILE A 421 -12.69 8.59 -54.50
N ASP A 422 -13.54 9.62 -54.65
CA ASP A 422 -14.77 9.89 -53.89
C ASP A 422 -15.86 8.81 -54.02
N THR A 423 -16.69 8.61 -52.96
CA THR A 423 -18.08 9.15 -52.91
C THR A 423 -18.60 9.18 -51.47
#